data_AF-A0A699VUF1-F1
#
_entry.id   AF-A0A699VUF1-F1
#
_cell.length_a   1.000
_cell.length_b   1.000
_cell.length_c   1.000
_cell.angle_alpha   90.00
_cell.angle_beta   90.00
_cell.angle_gamma   90.00
#
_symmetry.space_group_name_H-M   'P 1'
#
loop_
_entity.id
_entity.type
_entity.pdbx_description
1 polymer ?
#
loop_
_entity_poly.entity_id
_entity_poly.type
_entity_poly.pdbx_seq_one_letter_code
_entity_poly.pdbx_strand_id
1 'polypeptide(L)'
;MTSEVPSIYDQPIVSEFPDVFPDELPGIPPVREVEFNIELIPRSEPISKAPYRMAPGAPVLFVKKKDGSMRLCIDYRELNTITIRNRYTLPRIDDLFDQLQGAM
;
A
#
# COMPACT_ATOMS: atom_id res chain seq x y z
N MET A 1 0.21 -23.27 -26.94
CA MET A 1 0.92 -22.06 -27.40
C MET A 1 0.91 -21.09 -26.23
N THR A 2 1.99 -21.05 -25.46
CA THR A 2 2.15 -20.09 -24.36
C THR A 2 2.38 -18.73 -25.00
N SER A 3 1.41 -17.83 -24.95
CA SER A 3 1.66 -16.43 -25.31
C SER A 3 2.66 -15.89 -24.30
N GLU A 4 3.89 -15.60 -24.74
CA GLU A 4 4.87 -14.90 -23.92
C GLU A 4 4.25 -13.59 -23.47
N VAL A 5 4.26 -13.34 -22.16
CA VAL A 5 3.75 -12.10 -21.59
C VAL A 5 4.73 -11.00 -22.03
N PRO A 6 4.28 -9.95 -22.75
CA PRO A 6 5.16 -8.86 -23.18
C PRO A 6 5.87 -8.23 -21.99
N SER A 7 7.14 -7.89 -22.15
CA SER A 7 7.89 -7.20 -21.11
C SER A 7 7.40 -5.76 -21.00
N ILE A 8 7.27 -5.24 -19.78
CA ILE A 8 6.91 -3.83 -19.59
C ILE A 8 7.99 -2.89 -20.17
N TYR A 9 9.24 -3.36 -20.21
CA TYR A 9 10.37 -2.60 -20.75
C TYR A 9 10.33 -2.45 -22.27
N ASP A 10 9.44 -3.16 -22.97
CA ASP A 10 9.21 -2.99 -24.40
C ASP A 10 8.31 -1.77 -24.70
N GLN A 11 7.71 -1.16 -23.68
CA GLN A 11 6.84 0.02 -23.82
C GLN A 11 7.69 1.31 -23.84
N PRO A 12 7.60 2.16 -24.89
CA PRO A 12 8.39 3.40 -25.01
C PRO A 12 8.23 4.35 -23.82
N ILE A 13 7.05 4.38 -23.19
CA ILE A 13 6.76 5.27 -22.05
C ILE A 13 7.62 4.95 -20.82
N VAL A 14 8.05 3.69 -20.65
CA VAL A 14 8.85 3.27 -19.49
C VAL A 14 10.26 3.85 -19.56
N SER A 15 10.84 3.95 -20.78
CA SER A 15 12.14 4.59 -20.98
C SER A 15 12.05 6.11 -21.02
N GLU A 16 10.89 6.67 -21.37
CA GLU A 16 10.65 8.13 -21.37
C GLU A 16 10.54 8.70 -19.94
N PHE A 17 10.00 7.94 -18.99
CA PHE A 17 9.77 8.38 -17.60
C PHE A 17 10.46 7.47 -16.55
N PRO A 18 11.80 7.39 -16.53
CA PRO A 18 12.53 6.48 -15.64
C PRO A 18 12.40 6.84 -14.15
N ASP A 19 12.08 8.09 -13.84
CA ASP A 19 11.81 8.57 -12.48
C ASP A 19 10.44 8.12 -11.95
N VAL A 20 9.47 7.92 -12.85
CA VAL A 20 8.12 7.40 -12.54
C VAL A 20 8.10 5.88 -12.46
N PHE A 21 8.92 5.20 -13.27
CA PHE A 21 9.01 3.74 -13.36
C PHE A 21 10.39 3.19 -12.92
N PRO A 22 10.85 3.45 -11.69
CA PRO A 22 12.12 2.89 -11.22
C PRO A 22 11.97 1.40 -10.87
N ASP A 23 13.05 0.62 -11.03
CA ASP A 23 13.09 -0.80 -10.62
C ASP A 23 12.92 -0.98 -9.11
N GLU A 24 13.38 0.01 -8.33
CA GLU A 24 13.23 0.07 -6.87
C GLU A 24 12.68 1.43 -6.44
N LEU A 25 11.73 1.43 -5.50
CA LEU A 25 11.13 2.67 -5.01
C LEU A 25 12.13 3.48 -4.16
N PRO A 26 12.15 4.82 -4.29
CA PRO A 26 12.86 5.67 -3.35
C PRO A 26 12.22 5.50 -1.97
N GLY A 27 13.04 5.15 -0.96
CA GLY A 27 12.52 4.64 0.31
C GLY A 27 11.56 5.57 1.05
N ILE A 28 11.84 6.89 1.05
CA ILE A 28 10.95 7.90 1.66
C ILE A 28 10.07 8.48 0.56
N PRO A 29 8.74 8.58 0.78
CA PRO A 29 7.86 9.22 -0.18
C PRO A 29 8.30 10.68 -0.41
N PRO A 30 8.12 11.23 -1.61
CA PRO A 30 8.40 12.64 -1.88
C PRO A 30 7.59 13.53 -0.94
N VAL A 31 8.10 14.73 -0.68
CA VAL A 31 7.38 15.76 0.09
C VAL A 31 6.04 16.03 -0.61
N ARG A 32 4.94 15.89 0.13
CA ARG A 32 3.58 16.13 -0.37
C ARG A 32 3.08 17.46 0.17
N GLU A 33 2.26 18.16 -0.61
CA GLU A 33 1.58 19.38 -0.16
C GLU A 33 0.58 19.11 0.98
N VAL A 34 0.07 17.87 1.05
CA VAL A 34 -0.84 17.42 2.10
C VAL A 34 -0.08 16.53 3.08
N GLU A 35 -0.07 16.95 4.34
CA GLU A 35 0.46 16.17 5.45
C GLU A 35 -0.54 15.07 5.86
N PHE A 36 -0.03 13.85 6.06
CA PHE A 36 -0.84 12.71 6.46
C PHE A 36 -0.95 12.68 7.98
N ASN A 37 -2.04 13.24 8.50
CA ASN A 37 -2.33 13.25 9.93
C ASN A 37 -3.13 12.01 10.34
N ILE A 38 -2.70 11.36 11.43
CA ILE A 38 -3.47 10.32 12.12
C ILE A 38 -4.19 10.99 13.28
N GLU A 39 -5.41 11.44 13.03
CA GLU A 39 -6.25 12.03 14.08
C GLU A 39 -6.75 10.93 15.03
N LEU A 40 -6.55 11.11 16.32
CA LEU A 40 -7.02 10.18 17.34
C LEU A 40 -8.31 10.69 18.01
N ILE A 41 -9.18 9.77 18.42
CA ILE A 41 -10.34 10.09 19.22
C ILE A 41 -9.87 10.81 20.49
N PRO A 42 -10.44 11.99 20.85
CA PRO A 42 -10.00 12.73 22.02
C PRO A 42 -9.99 11.87 23.28
N ARG A 43 -8.94 12.03 24.09
CA ARG A 43 -8.70 11.28 25.36
C ARG A 43 -8.37 9.80 25.17
N SER A 44 -8.04 9.33 23.96
CA SER A 44 -7.46 8.00 23.79
C SER A 44 -6.09 7.90 24.47
N GLU A 45 -5.84 6.80 25.17
CA GLU A 45 -4.53 6.53 25.78
C GLU A 45 -3.53 5.97 24.74
N PRO A 46 -2.21 6.15 24.94
CA PRO A 46 -1.20 5.51 24.11
C PRO A 46 -1.33 3.99 24.11
N ILE A 47 -1.25 3.38 22.94
CA ILE A 47 -1.35 1.92 22.79
C ILE A 47 0.02 1.31 23.09
N SER A 48 0.06 0.39 24.05
CA SER A 48 1.22 -0.46 24.32
C SER A 48 0.80 -1.92 24.20
N LYS A 49 1.26 -2.57 23.15
CA LYS A 49 1.01 -3.98 22.89
C LYS A 49 2.30 -4.76 22.98
N ALA A 50 2.32 -5.81 23.80
CA ALA A 50 3.45 -6.72 23.84
C ALA A 50 3.63 -7.35 22.45
N PRO A 51 4.88 -7.49 21.96
CA PRO A 51 5.14 -8.28 20.77
C PRO A 51 4.51 -9.66 20.88
N TYR A 52 3.99 -10.18 19.78
CA TYR A 52 3.41 -11.51 19.75
C TYR A 52 4.42 -12.54 20.28
N ARG A 53 3.97 -13.50 21.09
CA ARG A 53 4.85 -14.60 21.54
C ARG A 53 5.29 -15.39 20.31
N MET A 54 6.59 -15.40 20.08
CA MET A 54 7.21 -16.04 18.93
C MET A 54 8.06 -17.19 19.44
N ALA A 55 8.09 -18.31 18.70
CA ALA A 55 9.18 -19.27 18.83
C ALA A 55 10.52 -18.53 18.63
N PRO A 56 11.64 -18.99 19.21
CA PRO A 56 12.92 -18.32 19.06
C PRO A 56 13.24 -18.09 17.56
N GLY A 57 13.25 -16.84 17.12
CA GLY A 57 13.78 -16.45 15.79
C GLY A 57 12.82 -15.99 14.69
N ALA A 58 11.50 -15.83 14.90
CA ALA A 58 10.63 -15.31 13.81
C ALA A 58 9.45 -14.46 14.28
N PRO A 59 9.35 -13.17 13.91
CA PRO A 59 8.18 -12.37 14.23
C PRO A 59 6.93 -12.74 13.45
N VAL A 60 5.79 -12.96 14.14
CA VAL A 60 4.48 -13.26 13.52
C VAL A 60 3.85 -12.05 12.79
N LEU A 61 4.67 -11.06 12.43
CA LEU A 61 4.33 -9.93 11.57
C LEU A 61 4.81 -10.17 10.13
N PHE A 62 5.65 -11.18 9.87
CA PHE A 62 6.09 -11.49 8.51
C PHE A 62 5.09 -12.43 7.81
N VAL A 63 4.55 -11.97 6.68
CA VAL A 63 3.64 -12.72 5.81
C VAL A 63 4.42 -13.25 4.60
N LYS A 64 4.30 -14.54 4.31
CA LYS A 64 4.89 -15.15 3.12
C LYS A 64 4.05 -14.81 1.89
N LYS A 65 4.67 -14.18 0.89
CA LYS A 65 4.06 -13.92 -0.42
C LYS A 65 4.03 -15.19 -1.29
N LYS A 66 3.27 -15.15 -2.39
CA LYS A 66 3.17 -16.25 -3.36
C LYS A 66 4.52 -16.64 -3.97
N ASP A 67 5.42 -15.67 -4.14
CA ASP A 67 6.79 -15.86 -4.64
C ASP A 67 7.75 -16.47 -3.59
N GLY A 68 7.28 -16.72 -2.37
CA GLY A 68 8.08 -17.24 -1.26
C GLY A 68 8.81 -16.18 -0.43
N SER A 69 8.84 -14.92 -0.86
CA SER A 69 9.43 -13.81 -0.11
C SER A 69 8.60 -13.47 1.13
N MET A 70 9.25 -12.92 2.16
CA MET A 70 8.59 -12.45 3.38
C MET A 70 8.27 -10.96 3.29
N ARG A 71 7.12 -10.54 3.80
CA ARG A 71 6.72 -9.14 3.93
C ARG A 71 6.41 -8.82 5.38
N LEU A 72 7.06 -7.81 5.94
CA LEU A 72 6.69 -7.28 7.25
C LEU A 72 5.33 -6.57 7.15
N CYS A 73 4.37 -7.00 7.96
CA CYS A 73 3.04 -6.43 8.09
C CYS A 73 2.84 -5.98 9.54
N ILE A 74 2.78 -4.67 9.76
CA ILE A 74 2.54 -4.11 11.10
C ILE A 74 1.04 -4.19 11.41
N ASP A 75 0.69 -4.72 12.58
CA ASP A 75 -0.70 -4.85 13.03
C ASP A 75 -1.21 -3.57 13.71
N TYR A 76 -1.85 -2.72 12.92
CA TYR A 76 -2.46 -1.48 13.39
C TYR A 76 -3.90 -1.63 13.89
N ARG A 77 -4.42 -2.86 14.13
CA ARG A 77 -5.85 -3.03 14.47
C ARG A 77 -6.28 -2.20 15.68
N GLU A 78 -5.49 -2.20 16.76
CA GLU A 78 -5.78 -1.39 17.96
C GLU A 78 -5.63 0.11 17.69
N LEU A 79 -4.65 0.51 16.87
CA LEU A 79 -4.51 1.92 16.47
C LEU A 79 -5.73 2.38 15.66
N ASN A 80 -6.15 1.56 14.69
CA ASN A 80 -7.27 1.85 13.81
C ASN A 80 -8.62 1.94 14.54
N THR A 81 -8.76 1.40 15.76
CA THR A 81 -9.99 1.59 16.55
C THR A 81 -10.07 2.96 17.20
N ILE A 82 -8.93 3.54 17.56
CA ILE A 82 -8.84 4.87 18.18
C ILE A 82 -8.57 5.99 17.17
N THR A 83 -8.29 5.66 15.91
CA THR A 83 -8.14 6.64 14.83
C THR A 83 -9.50 7.14 14.34
N ILE A 84 -9.65 8.46 14.23
CA ILE A 84 -10.80 9.09 13.58
C ILE A 84 -10.77 8.71 12.09
N ARG A 85 -11.85 8.08 11.62
CA ARG A 85 -11.93 7.63 10.23
C ARG A 85 -12.09 8.80 9.28
N ASN A 86 -11.07 9.04 8.48
CA ASN A 86 -11.18 9.94 7.35
C ASN A 86 -12.06 9.29 6.27
N ARG A 87 -13.23 9.88 6.01
CA ARG A 87 -14.21 9.36 5.03
C ARG A 87 -14.06 10.10 3.71
N TYR A 88 -13.03 9.75 2.95
CA TYR A 88 -13.00 10.08 1.53
C TYR A 88 -13.91 9.11 0.78
N THR A 89 -14.85 9.65 0.00
CA THR A 89 -15.72 8.85 -0.86
C THR A 89 -14.87 8.26 -1.98
N LEU A 90 -14.64 6.95 -1.94
CA LEU A 90 -14.09 6.22 -3.08
C LEU A 90 -15.27 5.85 -3.99
N PRO A 91 -15.27 6.27 -5.27
CA PRO A 91 -16.30 5.89 -6.22
C PRO A 91 -16.30 4.37 -6.42
N ARG A 92 -17.43 3.80 -6.83
CA ARG A 92 -17.45 2.38 -7.20
C ARG A 92 -16.70 2.20 -8.51
N ILE A 93 -16.10 1.03 -8.68
CA ILE A 93 -15.34 0.72 -9.88
C ILE A 93 -16.23 0.76 -11.14
N ASP A 94 -17.49 0.34 -11.02
CA ASP A 94 -18.46 0.37 -12.12
C ASP A 94 -18.76 1.83 -12.54
N ASP A 95 -18.96 2.72 -11.56
CA ASP A 95 -19.19 4.15 -11.81
C ASP A 95 -18.01 4.79 -12.57
N LEU A 96 -16.78 4.35 -12.30
CA LEU A 96 -15.57 4.80 -13.00
C LEU A 96 -15.51 4.26 -14.43
N PHE A 97 -15.93 3.02 -14.68
CA PHE A 97 -15.94 2.44 -16.02
C PHE A 97 -17.02 3.06 -16.92
N ASP A 98 -18.19 3.35 -16.36
CA ASP A 98 -19.27 4.03 -17.09
C ASP A 98 -18.81 5.42 -17.61
N GLN A 99 -17.99 6.13 -16.84
CA GLN A 99 -17.40 7.42 -17.26
C GLN A 99 -16.41 7.28 -18.43
N LEU A 100 -15.75 6.14 -18.54
CA LEU A 100 -14.78 5.86 -19.61
C LEU A 100 -15.45 5.35 -20.89
N GLN A 101 -16.76 5.08 -20.86
CA GLN A 101 -17.48 4.59 -22.03
C GLN A 101 -17.50 5.68 -23.12
N GLY A 102 -16.66 5.51 -24.14
CA GLY A 102 -16.48 6.47 -25.24
C GLY A 102 -15.12 7.17 -25.26
N ALA A 103 -14.23 6.90 -24.32
CA ALA A 103 -12.81 7.22 -24.45
C ALA A 103 -12.20 6.30 -25.51
N MET A 104 -11.83 6.87 -26.66
CA MET A 104 -11.15 6.22 -27.77
C MET A 104 -9.74 6.77 -27.91
#